data_AF-A0A3N5PJ06-F1
#
_entry.id   AF-A0A3N5PJ06-F1
#
_cell.length_a   1.000
_cell.length_b   1.000
_cell.length_c   1.000
_cell.angle_alpha   90.00
_cell.angle_beta   90.00
_cell.angle_gamma   90.00
#
_symmetry.space_group_name_H-M   'P 1'
#
loop_
_entity.id
_entity.type
_entity.pdbx_description
1 polymer ?
#
loop_
_entity_poly.entity_id
_entity_poly.type
_entity_poly.pdbx_seq_one_letter_code
_entity_poly.pdbx_strand_id
1 'polypeptide(L)'
;MQTLLDASATKAEWLVKLTAGLPGGIGNTGAECGGVTAPLVLLGLRHARDPMHDGLPSIFEKGHDLLQRFAGCHGTTFCREIRGTDRLPLRCVKAVRQAPEICAQTLSSDCSDVIPAASRDAYRRLYAHFIEKKFHCAHAVVHQMRPMNPVSQDVLDATAPFIGGTVLKGMTCSALTAGVMALGVALGEVERSRLRVLRMIGTM
;
A
#
# COMPACT_ATOMS: atom_id res chain seq x y z
N MET A 1 -4.12 3.70 -7.59
CA MET A 1 -4.50 2.30 -7.92
C MET A 1 -4.84 2.13 -9.39
N GLN A 2 -5.85 2.80 -9.96
CA GLN A 2 -6.23 2.62 -11.38
C GLN A 2 -5.04 2.70 -12.35
N THR A 3 -4.21 3.75 -12.26
CA THR A 3 -2.99 3.90 -13.07
C THR A 3 -2.02 2.72 -12.97
N LEU A 4 -1.91 2.11 -11.79
CA LEU A 4 -1.08 0.93 -11.58
C LEU A 4 -1.69 -0.31 -12.22
N LEU A 5 -3.01 -0.47 -12.14
CA LEU A 5 -3.72 -1.57 -12.78
C LEU A 5 -3.62 -1.46 -14.30
N ASP A 6 -3.83 -0.28 -14.87
CA ASP A 6 -3.72 -0.02 -16.31
C ASP A 6 -2.32 -0.35 -16.86
N ALA A 7 -1.28 -0.14 -16.04
CA ALA A 7 0.11 -0.44 -16.38
C ALA A 7 0.53 -1.88 -16.05
N SER A 8 -0.36 -2.70 -15.46
CA SER A 8 -0.11 -4.09 -15.11
C SER A 8 -1.06 -5.03 -15.87
N ALA A 9 -0.76 -6.32 -15.88
CA ALA A 9 -1.69 -7.32 -16.44
C ALA A 9 -2.92 -7.60 -15.53
N THR A 10 -3.04 -6.92 -14.38
CA THR A 10 -4.05 -7.20 -13.36
C THR A 10 -5.36 -6.47 -13.63
N LYS A 11 -6.42 -7.23 -13.94
CA LYS A 11 -7.79 -6.70 -14.11
C LYS A 11 -8.62 -6.95 -12.86
N ALA A 12 -8.59 -6.03 -11.90
CA ALA A 12 -9.26 -6.17 -10.61
C ALA A 12 -9.83 -4.83 -10.11
N GLU A 13 -11.05 -4.48 -10.52
CA GLU A 13 -11.72 -3.25 -10.09
C GLU A 13 -11.87 -3.16 -8.56
N TRP A 14 -12.01 -4.31 -7.89
CA TRP A 14 -12.11 -4.37 -6.43
C TRP A 14 -10.88 -3.78 -5.72
N LEU A 15 -9.70 -3.75 -6.35
CA LEU A 15 -8.51 -3.08 -5.81
C LEU A 15 -8.64 -1.55 -5.81
N VAL A 16 -9.32 -1.01 -6.82
CA VAL A 16 -9.66 0.41 -6.87
C VAL A 16 -10.59 0.75 -5.71
N LYS A 17 -11.60 -0.09 -5.46
CA LYS A 17 -12.52 0.05 -4.32
C LYS A 17 -11.81 -0.12 -2.98
N LEU A 18 -10.97 -1.15 -2.83
CA LEU A 18 -10.15 -1.38 -1.64
C LEU A 18 -9.35 -0.13 -1.25
N THR A 19 -8.85 0.61 -2.24
CA THR A 19 -8.04 1.80 -2.01
C THR A 19 -8.81 3.12 -2.06
N ALA A 20 -10.15 3.10 -2.19
CA ALA A 20 -10.98 4.28 -2.39
C ALA A 20 -10.98 5.24 -1.19
N GLY A 21 -10.73 4.75 0.03
CA GLY A 21 -10.56 5.58 1.24
C GLY A 21 -9.15 6.14 1.44
N LEU A 22 -8.18 5.73 0.62
CA LEU A 22 -6.77 6.14 0.73
C LEU A 22 -6.38 7.46 0.04
N PRO A 23 -7.19 8.13 -0.81
CA PRO A 23 -6.83 9.44 -1.35
C PRO A 23 -6.49 10.49 -0.26
N GLY A 24 -5.58 11.40 -0.60
CA GLY A 24 -4.99 12.31 0.37
C GLY A 24 -4.07 11.63 1.39
N GLY A 25 -3.78 10.34 1.17
CA GLY A 25 -2.76 9.54 1.83
C GLY A 25 -3.26 8.75 3.04
N ILE A 26 -4.40 8.08 2.92
CA ILE A 26 -5.21 7.49 4.01
C ILE A 26 -6.13 8.57 4.59
N GLY A 27 -7.28 8.76 3.94
CA GLY A 27 -8.36 9.64 4.39
C GLY A 27 -8.00 11.12 4.52
N ASN A 28 -7.15 11.68 3.64
CA ASN A 28 -6.72 13.09 3.66
C ASN A 28 -5.97 13.54 4.93
N THR A 29 -5.42 12.60 5.70
CA THR A 29 -4.55 12.91 6.86
C THR A 29 -3.17 13.41 6.44
N GLY A 30 -2.77 13.17 5.18
CA GLY A 30 -1.46 13.53 4.65
C GLY A 30 -0.36 12.53 4.98
N ALA A 31 -0.72 11.31 5.45
CA ALA A 31 0.20 10.23 5.75
C ALA A 31 0.76 9.57 4.47
N GLU A 32 0.66 8.26 4.29
CA GLU A 32 1.36 7.55 3.20
C GLU A 32 0.83 7.91 1.80
N CYS A 33 1.72 8.23 0.86
CA CYS A 33 1.32 8.58 -0.49
C CYS A 33 0.64 7.41 -1.23
N GLY A 34 -0.41 7.72 -2.01
CA GLY A 34 -1.07 6.73 -2.88
C GLY A 34 -0.15 6.10 -3.94
N GLY A 35 0.96 6.76 -4.28
CA GLY A 35 2.02 6.21 -5.12
C GLY A 35 2.85 5.12 -4.45
N VAL A 36 2.76 4.99 -3.12
CA VAL A 36 3.39 3.93 -2.31
C VAL A 36 2.37 2.84 -1.96
N THR A 37 1.21 3.24 -1.43
CA THR A 37 0.22 2.27 -0.92
C THR A 37 -0.40 1.42 -2.02
N ALA A 38 -0.57 1.94 -3.24
CA ALA A 38 -1.09 1.15 -4.35
C ALA A 38 -0.10 0.05 -4.83
N PRO A 39 1.19 0.34 -5.07
CA PRO A 39 2.18 -0.72 -5.32
C PRO A 39 2.30 -1.74 -4.19
N LEU A 40 2.26 -1.33 -2.91
CA LEU A 40 2.27 -2.27 -1.79
C LEU A 40 1.12 -3.27 -1.86
N VAL A 41 -0.11 -2.81 -2.13
CA VAL A 41 -1.25 -3.71 -2.33
C VAL A 41 -0.98 -4.75 -3.42
N LEU A 42 -0.39 -4.34 -4.54
CA LEU A 42 -0.06 -5.26 -5.64
C LEU A 42 1.08 -6.23 -5.28
N LEU A 43 2.09 -5.77 -4.54
CA LEU A 43 3.17 -6.62 -4.02
C LEU A 43 2.61 -7.69 -3.07
N GLY A 44 1.67 -7.31 -2.20
CA GLY A 44 0.98 -8.23 -1.31
C GLY A 44 0.30 -9.37 -2.07
N LEU A 45 -0.49 -9.06 -3.09
CA LEU A 45 -1.15 -10.08 -3.93
C LEU A 45 -0.18 -11.06 -4.60
N ARG A 46 1.03 -10.61 -4.93
CA ARG A 46 2.03 -11.40 -5.64
C ARG A 46 2.90 -12.23 -4.71
N HIS A 47 3.21 -11.70 -3.52
CA HIS A 47 4.32 -12.18 -2.69
C HIS A 47 3.93 -12.52 -1.25
N ALA A 48 2.71 -12.21 -0.79
CA ALA A 48 2.30 -12.50 0.59
C ALA A 48 2.30 -13.99 0.94
N ARG A 49 2.26 -14.85 -0.08
CA ARG A 49 2.24 -16.32 0.03
C ARG A 49 3.56 -16.97 -0.34
N ASP A 50 4.57 -16.20 -0.68
CA ASP A 50 5.89 -16.74 -0.98
C ASP A 50 6.46 -17.45 0.26
N PRO A 51 7.30 -18.49 0.07
CA PRO A 51 8.06 -19.06 1.17
C PRO A 51 8.86 -17.99 1.91
N MET A 52 8.88 -18.08 3.23
CA MET A 52 9.71 -17.20 4.04
C MET A 52 11.19 -17.52 3.83
N HIS A 53 12.00 -16.48 3.69
CA HIS A 53 13.46 -16.58 3.70
C HIS A 53 13.98 -16.02 5.02
N ASP A 54 14.80 -16.79 5.73
CA ASP A 54 15.41 -16.39 7.00
C ASP A 54 14.40 -15.95 8.07
N GLY A 55 13.21 -16.56 8.06
CA GLY A 55 12.16 -16.25 9.02
C GLY A 55 11.42 -14.93 8.75
N LEU A 56 11.56 -14.33 7.57
CA LEU A 56 10.76 -13.19 7.11
C LEU A 56 10.11 -13.48 5.74
N PRO A 57 8.87 -13.01 5.50
CA PRO A 57 8.26 -13.10 4.18
C PRO A 57 8.86 -12.03 3.25
N SER A 58 8.94 -12.35 1.96
CA SER A 58 9.54 -11.51 0.92
C SER A 58 8.93 -10.11 0.81
N ILE A 59 7.66 -9.95 1.23
CA ILE A 59 6.98 -8.66 1.32
C ILE A 59 7.73 -7.63 2.17
N PHE A 60 8.55 -8.04 3.15
CA PHE A 60 9.34 -7.11 3.95
C PHE A 60 10.39 -6.44 3.06
N GLU A 61 11.24 -7.23 2.42
CA GLU A 61 12.30 -6.71 1.56
C GLU A 61 11.72 -5.93 0.38
N LYS A 62 10.70 -6.47 -0.31
CA LYS A 62 10.03 -5.79 -1.42
C LYS A 62 9.38 -4.48 -0.97
N GLY A 63 8.74 -4.44 0.20
CA GLY A 63 8.16 -3.23 0.75
C GLY A 63 9.21 -2.18 1.10
N HIS A 64 10.33 -2.58 1.71
CA HIS A 64 11.44 -1.67 2.03
C HIS A 64 12.10 -1.11 0.76
N ASP A 65 12.37 -1.93 -0.25
CA ASP A 65 12.92 -1.50 -1.54
C ASP A 65 11.99 -0.51 -2.25
N LEU A 66 10.69 -0.81 -2.30
CA LEU A 66 9.68 0.11 -2.85
C LEU A 66 9.72 1.48 -2.15
N LEU A 67 9.73 1.48 -0.81
CA LEU A 67 9.75 2.72 -0.02
C LEU A 67 11.03 3.52 -0.28
N GLN A 68 12.19 2.85 -0.32
CA GLN A 68 13.47 3.50 -0.62
C GLN A 68 13.51 4.09 -2.02
N ARG A 69 13.07 3.35 -3.05
CA ARG A 69 12.99 3.85 -4.43
C ARG A 69 12.06 5.05 -4.56
N PHE A 70 10.86 4.94 -3.98
CA PHE A 70 9.89 6.04 -4.00
C PHE A 70 10.44 7.29 -3.32
N ALA A 71 11.03 7.15 -2.13
CA ALA A 71 11.68 8.25 -1.43
C ALA A 71 12.87 8.80 -2.21
N GLY A 72 13.66 7.96 -2.88
CA GLY A 72 14.76 8.40 -3.75
C GLY A 72 14.28 9.27 -4.92
N CYS A 73 13.13 8.95 -5.51
CA CYS A 73 12.56 9.73 -6.62
C CYS A 73 11.85 11.02 -6.18
N HIS A 74 11.25 11.02 -4.99
CA HIS A 74 10.34 12.08 -4.56
C HIS A 74 10.76 12.84 -3.30
N GLY A 75 11.85 12.43 -2.65
CA GLY A 75 12.36 12.97 -1.39
C GLY A 75 11.60 12.51 -0.14
N THR A 76 10.45 11.85 -0.29
CA THR A 76 9.57 11.50 0.83
C THR A 76 8.56 10.43 0.43
N THR A 77 7.96 9.77 1.42
CA THR A 77 6.80 8.88 1.26
C THR A 77 5.50 9.51 1.75
N PHE A 78 5.54 10.71 2.33
CA PHE A 78 4.38 11.37 2.92
C PHE A 78 3.61 12.24 1.91
N CYS A 79 2.32 11.97 1.78
CA CYS A 79 1.41 12.65 0.86
C CYS A 79 1.36 14.17 1.11
N ARG A 80 1.41 14.60 2.38
CA ARG A 80 1.43 16.03 2.75
C ARG A 80 2.63 16.75 2.13
N GLU A 81 3.80 16.12 2.17
CA GLU A 81 5.04 16.69 1.63
C GLU A 81 5.04 16.66 0.10
N ILE A 82 4.53 15.57 -0.51
CA ILE A 82 4.34 15.49 -1.97
C ILE A 82 3.40 16.59 -2.48
N ARG A 83 2.27 16.81 -1.79
CA ARG A 83 1.30 17.86 -2.14
C ARG A 83 1.88 19.26 -1.94
N GLY A 84 2.62 19.46 -0.86
CA GLY A 84 3.02 20.79 -0.41
C GLY A 84 1.80 21.70 -0.25
N THR A 85 1.95 22.95 -0.69
CA THR A 85 0.89 23.97 -0.68
C THR A 85 0.29 24.21 -2.07
N ASP A 86 0.54 23.32 -3.03
CA ASP A 86 0.10 23.50 -4.41
C ASP A 86 -1.44 23.37 -4.50
N ARG A 87 -2.08 24.30 -5.23
CA ARG A 87 -3.53 24.25 -5.48
C ARG A 87 -3.90 23.11 -6.44
N LEU A 88 -3.06 22.88 -7.44
CA LEU A 88 -3.24 21.83 -8.43
C LEU A 88 -2.46 20.56 -8.05
N PRO A 89 -3.00 19.36 -8.33
CA PRO A 89 -2.38 18.10 -7.93
C PRO A 89 -1.19 17.69 -8.83
N LEU A 90 -0.44 18.63 -9.41
CA LEU A 90 0.60 18.33 -10.41
C LEU A 90 1.70 17.40 -9.85
N ARG A 91 2.14 17.64 -8.61
CA ARG A 91 3.11 16.78 -7.92
C ARG A 91 2.54 15.39 -7.64
N CYS A 92 1.28 15.31 -7.23
CA CYS A 92 0.57 14.04 -7.06
C CYS A 92 0.47 13.26 -8.37
N VAL A 93 0.12 13.95 -9.48
CA VAL A 93 0.05 13.34 -10.81
C VAL A 93 1.40 12.75 -11.21
N LYS A 94 2.51 13.48 -10.97
CA LYS A 94 3.85 12.96 -11.21
C LYS A 94 4.12 11.67 -10.41
N ALA A 95 3.89 11.70 -9.09
CA ALA A 95 4.11 10.55 -8.22
C ALA A 95 3.26 9.33 -8.61
N VAL A 96 1.98 9.54 -8.93
CA VAL A 96 1.07 8.46 -9.33
C VAL A 96 1.44 7.88 -10.69
N ARG A 97 1.90 8.71 -11.64
CA ARG A 97 2.33 8.23 -12.97
C ARG A 97 3.65 7.45 -12.94
N GLN A 98 4.54 7.73 -11.98
CA GLN A 98 5.81 7.01 -11.82
C GLN A 98 5.67 5.74 -10.97
N ALA A 99 4.63 5.64 -10.13
CA ALA A 99 4.40 4.48 -9.27
C ALA A 99 4.43 3.11 -9.99
N PRO A 100 3.89 2.95 -11.22
CA PRO A 100 3.99 1.67 -11.93
C PRO A 100 5.42 1.26 -12.29
N GLU A 101 6.25 2.22 -12.71
CA GLU A 101 7.65 1.97 -13.05
C GLU A 101 8.43 1.57 -11.80
N ILE A 102 8.27 2.31 -10.71
CA ILE A 102 8.90 2.00 -9.41
C ILE A 102 8.46 0.61 -8.92
N CYS A 103 7.17 0.28 -9.05
CA CYS A 103 6.65 -1.04 -8.71
C CYS A 103 7.28 -2.14 -9.57
N ALA A 104 7.40 -1.93 -10.89
CA ALA A 104 8.00 -2.89 -11.80
C ALA A 104 9.48 -3.14 -11.48
N GLN A 105 10.24 -2.08 -11.20
CA GLN A 105 11.63 -2.18 -10.76
C GLN A 105 11.77 -2.95 -9.44
N THR A 106 10.85 -2.73 -8.50
CA THR A 106 10.83 -3.47 -7.22
C THR A 106 10.54 -4.95 -7.43
N LEU A 107 9.64 -5.27 -8.36
CA LEU A 107 9.30 -6.65 -8.69
C LEU A 107 10.49 -7.42 -9.30
N SER A 108 11.32 -6.76 -10.10
CA SER A 108 12.47 -7.38 -10.77
C SER A 108 13.79 -7.28 -9.98
N SER A 109 13.87 -6.47 -8.94
CA SER A 109 15.10 -6.29 -8.15
C SER A 109 15.41 -7.49 -7.26
N ASP A 110 16.70 -7.77 -7.08
CA ASP A 110 17.15 -8.47 -5.86
C ASP A 110 17.14 -7.44 -4.72
N CYS A 111 16.39 -7.74 -3.68
CA CYS A 111 16.19 -6.88 -2.52
C CYS A 111 16.67 -7.52 -1.21
N SER A 112 17.44 -8.62 -1.30
CA SER A 112 17.94 -9.37 -0.14
C SER A 112 18.77 -8.52 0.84
N ASP A 113 19.44 -7.47 0.38
CA ASP A 113 20.26 -6.61 1.27
C ASP A 113 19.60 -5.29 1.68
N VAL A 114 18.33 -5.05 1.30
CA VAL A 114 17.69 -3.75 1.52
C VAL A 114 17.38 -3.46 2.99
N ILE A 115 17.25 -4.51 3.81
CA ILE A 115 17.03 -4.43 5.26
C ILE A 115 18.37 -4.68 5.96
N PRO A 116 18.90 -3.70 6.72
CA PRO A 116 20.14 -3.87 7.46
C PRO A 116 20.10 -5.08 8.41
N ALA A 117 21.21 -5.81 8.55
CA ALA A 117 21.28 -7.05 9.32
C ALA A 117 20.73 -6.93 10.76
N ALA A 118 21.05 -5.82 11.45
CA ALA A 118 20.53 -5.56 12.79
C ALA A 118 19.00 -5.42 12.83
N SER A 119 18.42 -4.72 11.85
CA SER A 119 16.96 -4.57 11.71
C SER A 119 16.30 -5.90 11.30
N ARG A 120 16.96 -6.67 10.44
CA ARG A 120 16.49 -7.98 9.98
C ARG A 120 16.28 -8.95 11.15
N ASP A 121 17.26 -9.06 12.06
CA ASP A 121 17.10 -9.94 13.23
C ASP A 121 15.95 -9.50 14.14
N ALA A 122 15.82 -8.19 14.40
CA ALA A 122 14.73 -7.64 15.20
C ALA A 122 13.36 -7.93 14.56
N TYR A 123 13.22 -7.71 13.25
CA TYR A 123 11.99 -7.99 12.51
C TYR A 123 11.67 -9.48 12.52
N ARG A 124 12.66 -10.35 12.32
CA ARG A 124 12.50 -11.81 12.34
C ARG A 124 11.95 -12.28 13.69
N ARG A 125 12.53 -11.80 14.79
CA ARG A 125 12.08 -12.15 16.15
C ARG A 125 10.66 -11.67 16.43
N LEU A 126 10.35 -10.43 16.05
CA LEU A 126 9.00 -9.87 16.24
C LEU A 126 7.96 -10.58 15.36
N TYR A 127 8.28 -10.84 14.10
CA TYR A 127 7.39 -11.53 13.18
C TYR A 127 7.14 -12.98 13.59
N ALA A 128 8.18 -13.69 14.06
CA ALA A 128 8.02 -15.03 14.65
C ALA A 128 7.05 -15.03 15.84
N HIS A 129 7.14 -14.02 16.71
CA HIS A 129 6.18 -13.85 17.81
C HIS A 129 4.75 -13.59 17.31
N PHE A 130 4.59 -12.78 16.27
CA PHE A 130 3.27 -12.57 15.64
C PHE A 130 2.69 -13.85 15.06
N ILE A 131 3.50 -14.68 14.39
CA ILE A 131 3.07 -16.00 13.91
C ILE A 131 2.63 -16.89 15.08
N GLU A 132 3.45 -16.99 16.13
CA GLU A 132 3.16 -17.79 17.32
C GLU A 132 1.81 -17.40 17.94
N LYS A 133 1.52 -16.09 18.00
CA LYS A 133 0.26 -15.54 18.51
C LYS A 133 -0.86 -15.50 17.48
N LYS A 134 -0.64 -15.99 16.26
CA LYS A 134 -1.60 -15.95 15.13
C LYS A 134 -2.13 -14.53 14.91
N PHE A 135 -1.25 -13.55 15.00
CA PHE A 135 -1.60 -12.14 15.00
C PHE A 135 -1.07 -11.42 13.77
N HIS A 136 -1.94 -10.65 13.14
CA HIS A 136 -1.57 -9.64 12.15
C HIS A 136 -2.51 -8.46 12.29
N CYS A 137 -1.98 -7.29 12.64
CA CYS A 137 -2.78 -6.10 12.99
C CYS A 137 -3.80 -5.68 11.91
N ALA A 138 -3.41 -5.67 10.62
CA ALA A 138 -4.36 -5.42 9.53
C ALA A 138 -5.40 -6.55 9.39
N HIS A 139 -4.97 -7.82 9.29
CA HIS A 139 -5.88 -8.95 9.11
C HIS A 139 -6.87 -9.12 10.26
N ALA A 140 -6.47 -8.82 11.50
CA ALA A 140 -7.36 -8.85 12.66
C ALA A 140 -8.58 -7.92 12.46
N VAL A 141 -8.35 -6.72 11.90
CA VAL A 141 -9.44 -5.80 11.53
C VAL A 141 -10.23 -6.36 10.34
N VAL A 142 -9.56 -6.76 9.26
CA VAL A 142 -10.23 -7.31 8.07
C VAL A 142 -11.16 -8.47 8.45
N HIS A 143 -10.74 -9.40 9.30
CA HIS A 143 -11.54 -10.52 9.77
C HIS A 143 -12.80 -10.11 10.53
N GLN A 144 -12.75 -9.04 11.33
CA GLN A 144 -13.94 -8.53 12.03
C GLN A 144 -14.92 -7.84 11.09
N MET A 145 -14.48 -7.40 9.91
CA MET A 145 -15.32 -6.76 8.91
C MET A 145 -16.07 -7.76 8.01
N ARG A 146 -15.92 -9.09 8.23
CA ARG A 146 -16.63 -10.16 7.52
C ARG A 146 -18.15 -9.98 7.39
N PRO A 147 -18.88 -9.46 8.41
CA PRO A 147 -20.32 -9.24 8.29
C PRO A 147 -20.68 -8.17 7.25
N MET A 148 -19.77 -7.22 6.99
CA MET A 148 -19.99 -6.13 6.03
C MET A 148 -19.53 -6.49 4.62
N ASN A 149 -18.49 -7.32 4.47
CA ASN A 149 -17.95 -7.72 3.18
C ASN A 149 -17.37 -9.15 3.24
N PRO A 150 -17.52 -9.96 2.17
CA PRO A 150 -16.78 -11.21 2.05
C PRO A 150 -15.26 -10.94 2.09
N VAL A 151 -14.59 -11.42 3.12
CA VAL A 151 -13.13 -11.37 3.21
C VAL A 151 -12.57 -12.51 2.38
N SER A 152 -12.08 -12.20 1.18
CA SER A 152 -11.31 -13.14 0.37
C SER A 152 -9.86 -13.22 0.85
N GLN A 153 -9.18 -14.32 0.49
CA GLN A 153 -7.73 -14.44 0.69
C GLN A 153 -6.98 -13.29 0.00
N ASP A 154 -7.45 -12.86 -1.18
CA ASP A 154 -6.84 -11.74 -1.91
C ASP A 154 -6.84 -10.43 -1.11
N VAL A 155 -7.88 -10.16 -0.30
CA VAL A 155 -7.90 -8.99 0.58
C VAL A 155 -6.85 -9.11 1.68
N LEU A 156 -6.66 -10.31 2.23
CA LEU A 156 -5.61 -10.56 3.23
C LEU A 156 -4.22 -10.39 2.60
N ASP A 157 -4.00 -10.95 1.42
CA ASP A 157 -2.73 -10.83 0.69
C ASP A 157 -2.44 -9.37 0.33
N ALA A 158 -3.43 -8.64 -0.19
CA ALA A 158 -3.34 -7.20 -0.49
C ALA A 158 -3.02 -6.33 0.73
N THR A 159 -3.42 -6.76 1.93
CA THR A 159 -3.23 -6.00 3.17
C THR A 159 -2.01 -6.46 3.99
N ALA A 160 -1.38 -7.58 3.62
CA ALA A 160 -0.23 -8.15 4.34
C ALA A 160 0.97 -7.18 4.42
N PRO A 161 1.36 -6.44 3.36
CA PRO A 161 2.49 -5.52 3.42
C PRO A 161 2.31 -4.39 4.43
N PHE A 162 1.08 -4.11 4.86
CA PHE A 162 0.83 -3.05 5.84
C PHE A 162 1.22 -3.46 7.25
N ILE A 163 1.64 -4.70 7.52
CA ILE A 163 1.97 -5.17 8.88
C ILE A 163 2.93 -4.24 9.63
N GLY A 164 2.64 -3.99 10.91
CA GLY A 164 3.53 -3.20 11.76
C GLY A 164 3.66 -1.74 11.31
N GLY A 165 2.64 -1.25 10.61
CA GLY A 165 2.56 0.05 9.98
C GLY A 165 3.42 0.16 8.72
N THR A 166 3.18 -0.73 7.77
CA THR A 166 3.88 -0.84 6.49
C THR A 166 5.25 -1.47 6.64
N VAL A 167 5.31 -2.80 6.69
CA VAL A 167 6.55 -3.59 6.81
C VAL A 167 7.49 -3.16 7.95
N LEU A 168 6.93 -2.86 9.14
CA LEU A 168 7.67 -2.45 10.36
C LEU A 168 8.51 -1.17 10.23
N LYS A 169 8.07 -0.24 9.38
CA LYS A 169 8.71 1.08 9.22
C LYS A 169 8.15 2.16 10.15
N GLY A 170 7.16 1.84 10.99
CA GLY A 170 6.54 2.81 11.90
C GLY A 170 5.74 3.89 11.17
N MET A 171 5.15 3.54 10.03
CA MET A 171 4.30 4.44 9.26
C MET A 171 2.85 4.34 9.77
N THR A 172 1.85 4.42 8.90
CA THR A 172 0.45 4.49 9.35
C THR A 172 0.01 3.18 9.98
N CYS A 173 -0.72 3.26 11.10
CA CYS A 173 -1.23 2.08 11.78
C CYS A 173 -1.98 1.14 10.81
N SER A 174 -1.57 -0.13 10.76
CA SER A 174 -2.11 -1.13 9.82
C SER A 174 -3.57 -1.45 10.09
N ALA A 175 -3.98 -1.43 11.37
CA ALA A 175 -5.37 -1.65 11.77
C ALA A 175 -6.26 -0.53 11.23
N LEU A 176 -5.81 0.73 11.33
CA LEU A 176 -6.50 1.87 10.74
C LEU A 176 -6.56 1.76 9.21
N THR A 177 -5.42 1.48 8.57
CA THR A 177 -5.34 1.33 7.11
C THR A 177 -6.30 0.25 6.61
N ALA A 178 -6.33 -0.91 7.29
CA ALA A 178 -7.25 -1.99 6.98
C ALA A 178 -8.73 -1.61 7.17
N GLY A 179 -9.06 -0.88 8.23
CA GLY A 179 -10.42 -0.37 8.45
C GLY A 179 -10.87 0.58 7.34
N VAL A 180 -10.01 1.52 6.94
CA VAL A 180 -10.27 2.43 5.82
C VAL A 180 -10.41 1.66 4.50
N MET A 181 -9.57 0.66 4.27
CA MET A 181 -9.68 -0.20 3.08
C MET A 181 -10.98 -1.00 3.05
N ALA A 182 -11.41 -1.53 4.21
CA ALA A 182 -12.67 -2.26 4.33
C ALA A 182 -13.88 -1.36 4.05
N LEU A 183 -13.86 -0.12 4.51
CA LEU A 183 -14.86 0.89 4.14
C LEU A 183 -14.84 1.16 2.64
N GLY A 184 -13.66 1.23 2.02
CA GLY A 184 -13.51 1.35 0.57
C GLY A 184 -14.16 0.20 -0.21
N VAL A 185 -14.00 -1.04 0.25
CA VAL A 185 -14.69 -2.20 -0.37
C VAL A 185 -16.21 -2.10 -0.22
N ALA A 186 -16.71 -1.71 0.97
CA ALA A 186 -18.13 -1.64 1.24
C ALA A 186 -18.85 -0.49 0.50
N LEU A 187 -18.21 0.68 0.44
CA LEU A 187 -18.86 1.95 0.07
C LEU A 187 -18.21 2.62 -1.15
N GLY A 188 -17.08 2.13 -1.62
CA GLY A 188 -16.28 2.78 -2.65
C GLY A 188 -16.92 2.67 -4.05
N GLU A 189 -16.94 3.81 -4.74
CA GLU A 189 -17.37 3.92 -6.12
C GLU A 189 -16.21 4.35 -7.03
N VAL A 190 -16.25 3.91 -8.29
CA VAL A 190 -15.28 4.32 -9.30
C VAL A 190 -15.90 5.46 -10.13
N GLU A 191 -15.31 6.65 -10.02
CA GLU A 191 -15.68 7.78 -10.87
C GLU A 191 -15.23 7.53 -12.31
N ARG A 192 -16.18 7.43 -13.24
CA ARG A 192 -15.93 7.15 -14.67
C ARG A 192 -16.14 8.37 -15.57
N SER A 193 -16.69 9.46 -15.05
CA SER A 193 -16.94 10.70 -15.80
C SER A 193 -15.68 11.58 -15.86
N ARG A 194 -15.04 11.60 -17.04
CA ARG A 194 -13.89 12.48 -17.32
C ARG A 194 -14.23 13.95 -17.09
N LEU A 195 -15.45 14.37 -17.45
CA LEU A 195 -15.91 15.74 -17.26
C LEU A 195 -15.99 16.12 -15.77
N ARG A 196 -16.51 15.21 -14.93
CA ARG A 196 -16.59 15.43 -13.48
C ARG A 196 -15.19 15.51 -12.86
N VAL A 197 -14.27 14.64 -13.26
CA VAL A 197 -12.87 14.67 -12.80
C VAL A 197 -12.17 15.97 -13.19
N LEU A 198 -12.29 16.40 -14.46
CA LEU A 198 -11.72 17.66 -14.92
C LEU A 198 -12.29 18.86 -14.16
N ARG A 199 -13.61 18.88 -13.92
CA ARG A 199 -14.26 19.92 -13.13
C ARG A 199 -13.74 19.93 -11.69
N MET A 200 -13.62 18.78 -11.05
CA MET A 200 -13.08 18.66 -9.69
C MET A 200 -11.67 19.26 -9.62
N ILE A 201 -10.78 18.88 -10.53
CA ILE A 201 -9.40 19.41 -10.57
C ILE A 201 -9.39 20.93 -10.77
N GLY A 202 -10.29 21.47 -11.61
CA GLY A 202 -10.38 22.92 -11.86
C GLY A 202 -11.01 23.74 -10.72
N THR A 203 -11.69 23.09 -9.76
CA THR A 203 -12.35 23.75 -8.63
C THR A 203 -11.63 23.58 -7.29
N MET A 204 -10.51 22.86 -7.26
CA MET A 204 -9.62 22.72 -6.09
C MET A 204 -8.71 23.94 -5.94
#